data_AF-A0A353NNG9-F1
#
_entry.id   AF-A0A353NNG9-F1
#
_cell.length_a   1.000
_cell.length_b   1.000
_cell.length_c   1.000
_cell.angle_alpha   90.00
_cell.angle_beta   90.00
_cell.angle_gamma   90.00
#
_symmetry.space_group_name_H-M   'P 1'
#
loop_
_entity.id
_entity.type
_entity.pdbx_description
1 polymer ?
#
loop_
_entity_poly.entity_id
_entity_poly.type
_entity_poly.pdbx_seq_one_letter_code
_entity_poly.pdbx_strand_id
1 'polypeptide(L)'
;MIDFRDTTHLVIKGHEGWLEFRSSHGHHDSATDVLYKWGHNMQVDGLCRKEILKAYLIDPQGEKRDLAIGEAEEAAYKLTFTPEQAGFYRPVIEADGITTVTV
;
A
#
# COMPACT_ATOMS: atom_id res chain seq x y z
N MET A 1 4.87 12.98 -15.68
CA MET A 1 4.64 12.98 -14.22
C MET A 1 3.17 13.25 -14.04
N ILE A 2 2.40 12.27 -13.58
CA ILE A 2 1.00 12.52 -13.24
C ILE A 2 1.05 13.28 -11.91
N ASP A 3 0.80 14.60 -11.96
CA ASP A 3 0.68 15.41 -10.75
C ASP A 3 -0.55 14.93 -9.99
N PHE A 4 -0.33 14.15 -8.93
CA PHE A 4 -1.36 13.90 -7.94
C PHE A 4 -1.40 15.08 -6.97
N ARG A 5 -2.58 15.33 -6.40
CA ARG A 5 -2.71 16.30 -5.31
C ARG A 5 -2.07 15.71 -4.06
N ASP A 6 -0.92 16.25 -3.64
CA ASP A 6 -0.29 15.88 -2.38
C ASP A 6 -1.15 16.31 -1.18
N THR A 7 -1.63 15.33 -0.44
CA THR A 7 -2.44 15.50 0.78
C THR A 7 -1.78 14.88 2.01
N THR A 8 -0.47 14.65 1.99
CA THR A 8 0.29 14.07 3.11
C THR A 8 0.03 14.82 4.42
N HIS A 9 -0.01 16.16 4.35
CA HIS A 9 -0.23 17.03 5.52
C HIS A 9 -1.59 16.82 6.20
N LEU A 10 -2.56 16.18 5.53
CA LEU A 10 -3.88 15.90 6.09
C LEU A 10 -3.90 14.67 7.01
N VAL A 11 -2.77 13.97 7.20
CA VAL A 11 -2.66 12.90 8.21
C VAL A 11 -3.08 13.37 9.60
N ILE A 12 -2.73 14.62 9.96
CA ILE A 12 -3.12 15.23 11.24
C ILE A 12 -4.63 15.49 11.36
N LYS A 13 -5.36 15.37 10.25
CA LYS A 13 -6.81 15.51 10.15
C LYS A 13 -7.50 14.14 10.01
N GLY A 14 -6.76 13.05 10.19
CA GLY A 14 -7.29 11.70 10.13
C GLY A 14 -7.24 11.08 8.75
N HIS A 15 -6.41 11.59 7.83
CA HIS A 15 -6.12 10.84 6.61
C HIS A 15 -5.33 9.58 6.92
N GLU A 16 -5.70 8.51 6.24
CA GLU A 16 -5.23 7.15 6.47
C GLU A 16 -4.95 6.46 5.13
N GLY A 17 -3.98 5.54 5.18
CA GLY A 17 -3.67 4.67 4.06
C GLY A 17 -4.37 3.33 4.21
N TRP A 18 -4.88 2.78 3.12
CA TRP A 18 -5.43 1.41 3.10
C TRP A 18 -5.03 0.66 1.86
N LEU A 19 -5.06 -0.67 1.96
CA LEU A 19 -4.79 -1.58 0.87
C LEU A 19 -6.11 -2.10 0.29
N GLU A 20 -6.26 -2.00 -1.03
CA GLU A 20 -7.33 -2.60 -1.79
C GLU A 20 -6.77 -3.73 -2.66
N PHE A 21 -7.25 -4.94 -2.41
CA PHE A 21 -6.87 -6.12 -3.17
C PHE A 21 -7.86 -6.32 -4.31
N ARG A 22 -7.37 -6.44 -5.55
CA ARG A 22 -8.23 -6.77 -6.70
C ARG A 22 -8.73 -8.22 -6.67
N SER A 23 -8.06 -9.09 -5.93
CA SER A 23 -8.46 -10.47 -5.65
C SER A 23 -8.05 -10.87 -4.24
N SER A 24 -8.89 -11.66 -3.57
CA SER A 24 -8.58 -12.29 -2.28
C SER A 24 -7.85 -13.64 -2.42
N HIS A 25 -7.71 -14.15 -3.65
CA HIS A 25 -7.02 -15.40 -3.96
C HIS A 25 -6.07 -15.22 -5.15
N GLY A 26 -4.80 -15.57 -4.96
CA GLY A 26 -3.77 -15.56 -6.00
C GLY A 26 -3.34 -16.98 -6.36
N HIS A 27 -2.99 -17.20 -7.62
CA HIS A 27 -2.38 -18.45 -8.08
C HIS A 27 -0.85 -18.33 -8.09
N HIS A 28 -0.15 -19.45 -7.87
CA HIS A 28 1.31 -19.51 -7.72
C HIS A 28 2.13 -19.01 -8.94
N ASP A 29 1.48 -18.73 -10.08
CA ASP A 29 2.12 -18.23 -11.30
C ASP A 29 1.49 -16.92 -11.80
N SER A 30 0.62 -16.31 -10.99
CA SER A 30 -0.11 -15.10 -11.36
C SER A 30 0.31 -13.93 -10.48
N ALA A 31 0.68 -12.83 -11.12
CA ALA A 31 0.94 -11.58 -10.44
C ALA A 31 -0.32 -11.13 -9.68
N THR A 32 -0.15 -10.79 -8.41
CA THR A 32 -1.18 -10.22 -7.56
C THR A 32 -0.92 -8.73 -7.41
N ASP A 33 -1.92 -7.94 -7.80
CA ASP A 33 -1.89 -6.49 -7.69
C ASP A 33 -2.61 -6.01 -6.43
N VAL A 34 -1.97 -5.09 -5.72
CA VAL A 34 -2.50 -4.41 -4.53
C VAL A 34 -2.40 -2.92 -4.74
N LEU A 35 -3.50 -2.22 -4.45
CA LEU A 35 -3.55 -0.77 -4.55
C LEU A 35 -3.45 -0.16 -3.16
N TYR A 36 -2.48 0.71 -2.95
CA TYR A 36 -2.45 1.61 -1.81
C TYR A 36 -3.22 2.88 -2.14
N LYS A 37 -4.24 3.16 -1.34
CA LYS A 37 -5.07 4.36 -1.43
C LYS A 37 -4.88 5.21 -0.19
N TRP A 38 -5.17 6.51 -0.33
CA TRP A 38 -4.99 7.51 0.70
C TRP A 38 -6.18 8.47 0.71
N GLY A 39 -6.61 8.86 1.90
CA GLY A 39 -7.78 9.71 2.06
C GLY A 39 -8.36 9.58 3.46
N HIS A 40 -9.65 9.83 3.62
CA HIS A 40 -10.30 9.80 4.93
C HIS A 40 -11.58 8.99 4.87
N ASN A 41 -11.81 8.10 5.85
CA ASN A 41 -13.01 7.27 5.93
C ASN A 41 -13.23 6.44 4.65
N MET A 42 -12.15 5.84 4.13
CA MET A 42 -12.10 5.05 2.89
C MET A 42 -12.49 5.81 1.60
N GLN A 43 -12.56 7.15 1.65
CA GLN A 43 -12.77 7.99 0.47
C GLN A 43 -11.44 8.57 0.04
N VAL A 44 -11.06 8.33 -1.22
CA VAL A 44 -9.79 8.81 -1.78
C VAL A 44 -9.79 10.34 -1.83
N ASP A 45 -8.74 10.96 -1.30
CA ASP A 45 -8.54 12.42 -1.31
C ASP A 45 -7.06 12.73 -1.52
N GLY A 46 -6.65 12.74 -2.80
CA GLY A 46 -5.26 12.89 -3.20
C GLY A 46 -4.41 11.64 -2.91
N LEU A 47 -3.09 11.84 -2.82
CA LEU A 47 -2.14 10.82 -2.37
C LEU A 47 -1.17 11.44 -1.37
N CYS A 48 -0.62 10.61 -0.47
CA CYS A 48 0.57 11.00 0.27
C CYS A 48 1.82 10.91 -0.62
N ARG A 49 2.88 11.59 -0.23
CA ARG A 49 4.19 11.51 -0.88
C ARG A 49 4.69 10.06 -0.89
N LYS A 50 5.19 9.59 -2.03
CA LYS A 50 5.71 8.22 -2.17
C LYS A 50 7.00 8.02 -1.37
N GLU A 51 7.79 9.09 -1.19
CA GLU A 51 9.11 9.08 -0.56
C GLU A 51 9.05 8.75 0.94
N ILE A 52 7.88 8.91 1.56
CA ILE A 52 7.68 8.52 2.96
C ILE A 52 7.22 7.06 3.07
N LEU A 53 6.89 6.39 1.98
CA LEU A 53 6.34 5.03 2.02
C LEU A 53 7.45 3.99 1.86
N LYS A 54 7.41 2.97 2.72
CA LYS A 54 8.16 1.72 2.57
C LYS A 54 7.16 0.58 2.46
N ALA A 55 7.42 -0.36 1.57
CA ALA A 55 6.56 -1.51 1.38
C ALA A 55 7.36 -2.81 1.44
N TYR A 56 6.78 -3.82 2.07
CA TYR A 56 7.35 -5.16 2.11
C TYR A 56 6.24 -6.21 2.13
N LEU A 57 6.57 -7.40 1.67
CA LEU A 57 5.74 -8.59 1.71
C LEU A 57 6.22 -9.47 2.85
N ILE A 58 5.29 -9.91 3.70
CA ILE A 58 5.54 -11.02 4.62
C ILE A 58 4.95 -12.27 3.99
N ASP A 59 5.79 -13.28 3.77
CA ASP A 59 5.38 -14.55 3.20
C ASP A 59 4.68 -15.47 4.24
N PRO A 60 4.20 -16.67 3.82
CA PRO A 60 3.55 -17.60 4.74
C PRO A 60 4.45 -18.16 5.86
N GLN A 61 5.77 -18.08 5.72
CA GLN A 61 6.75 -18.49 6.73
C GLN A 61 7.08 -17.34 7.69
N GLY A 62 6.72 -16.12 7.34
CA GLY A 62 7.01 -14.92 8.12
C GLY A 62 8.23 -14.15 7.64
N GLU A 63 8.86 -14.56 6.54
CA GLU A 63 10.00 -13.86 5.97
C GLU A 63 9.56 -12.58 5.29
N LYS A 64 10.37 -11.53 5.44
CA LYS A 64 10.11 -10.20 4.88
C LYS A 64 10.93 -10.00 3.60
N ARG A 65 10.28 -9.51 2.55
CA ARG A 65 10.93 -9.07 1.31
C ARG A 65 10.41 -7.69 0.90
N ASP A 66 11.30 -6.78 0.55
CA ASP A 66 10.90 -5.46 0.06
C ASP A 66 10.03 -5.56 -1.19
N LEU A 67 9.05 -4.66 -1.29
CA LEU A 67 8.20 -4.47 -2.46
C LEU A 67 8.44 -3.09 -3.06
N ALA A 68 8.57 -3.04 -4.38
CA ALA A 68 8.58 -1.79 -5.10
C ALA A 68 7.17 -1.17 -5.09
N ILE A 69 7.10 0.12 -4.78
CA ILE A 69 5.89 0.92 -4.94
C ILE A 69 5.94 1.51 -6.35
N GLY A 70 4.90 1.27 -7.16
CA GLY A 70 4.76 1.81 -8.51
C GLY A 70 4.52 3.33 -8.54
N GLU A 71 4.39 3.89 -9.72
CA GLU A 71 3.96 5.28 -9.89
C GLU A 71 2.47 5.45 -9.58
N ALA A 72 2.04 6.70 -9.38
CA ALA A 72 0.63 7.00 -9.15
C ALA A 72 -0.21 6.71 -10.39
N GLU A 73 -1.28 5.92 -10.23
CA GLU A 73 -2.26 5.59 -11.26
C GLU A 73 -3.67 5.67 -10.64
N GLU A 74 -4.58 6.43 -11.26
CA GLU A 74 -5.98 6.55 -10.80
C GLU A 74 -6.16 6.84 -9.29
N ALA A 75 -5.29 7.70 -8.73
CA ALA A 75 -5.26 8.04 -7.30
C ALA A 75 -4.95 6.87 -6.35
N ALA A 76 -4.13 5.93 -6.81
CA ALA A 76 -3.51 4.90 -5.99
C ALA A 76 -2.03 4.71 -6.35
N TYR A 77 -1.26 4.12 -5.44
CA TYR A 77 0.01 3.48 -5.80
C TYR A 77 -0.20 1.98 -5.96
N LYS A 78 0.31 1.43 -7.07
CA LYS A 78 0.22 -0.01 -7.34
C LYS A 78 1.45 -0.74 -6.83
N LEU A 79 1.24 -1.87 -6.18
CA LEU A 79 2.27 -2.83 -5.81
C LEU A 79 1.92 -4.17 -6.44
N THR A 80 2.93 -4.93 -6.84
CA THR A 80 2.74 -6.24 -7.48
C THR A 80 3.70 -7.24 -6.86
N PHE A 81 3.19 -8.44 -6.58
CA PHE A 81 4.01 -9.59 -6.17
C PHE A 81 3.43 -10.87 -6.75
N THR A 82 4.29 -11.88 -6.95
CA THR A 82 3.86 -13.23 -7.37
C THR A 82 4.00 -14.17 -6.17
N PRO A 83 2.93 -14.87 -5.74
CA PRO A 83 3.03 -15.89 -4.70
C PRO A 83 3.89 -17.07 -5.17
N GLU A 84 4.92 -17.47 -4.41
CA GLU A 84 5.84 -18.55 -4.80
C GLU A 84 5.46 -19.92 -4.21
N GLN A 85 4.53 -19.91 -3.26
CA GLN A 85 4.06 -21.08 -2.53
C GLN A 85 2.68 -20.82 -1.92
N ALA A 86 1.99 -21.88 -1.50
CA ALA A 86 0.69 -21.77 -0.84
C ALA A 86 0.80 -21.14 0.56
N GLY A 87 -0.22 -20.36 0.93
CA GLY A 87 -0.36 -19.80 2.27
C GLY A 87 -0.81 -18.34 2.28
N PHE A 88 -0.73 -17.71 3.44
CA PHE A 88 -1.15 -16.32 3.64
C PHE A 88 -0.01 -15.34 3.48
N TYR A 89 -0.05 -14.56 2.41
CA TYR A 89 0.84 -13.43 2.20
C TYR A 89 0.25 -12.15 2.77
N ARG A 90 1.10 -11.29 3.32
CA ARG A 90 0.71 -10.02 3.94
C ARG A 90 1.57 -8.90 3.34
N PRO A 91 1.08 -8.19 2.31
CA PRO A 91 1.71 -6.94 1.91
C PRO A 91 1.47 -5.90 3.00
N VAL A 92 2.53 -5.17 3.36
CA VAL A 92 2.52 -4.13 4.38
C VAL A 92 3.12 -2.88 3.78
N ILE A 93 2.52 -1.72 4.11
CA ILE A 93 3.05 -0.41 3.77
C ILE A 93 3.11 0.41 5.05
N GLU A 94 4.28 0.97 5.29
CA GLU A 94 4.56 1.83 6.43
C GLU A 94 4.88 3.24 5.93
N ALA A 95 4.35 4.25 6.62
CA ALA A 95 4.69 5.64 6.38
C ALA A 95 5.75 6.09 7.40
N ASP A 96 6.95 6.35 6.92
CA ASP A 96 8.08 6.83 7.72
C ASP A 96 7.81 8.24 8.26
N GLY A 97 8.21 8.50 9.49
CA GLY A 97 7.98 9.77 10.19
C GLY A 97 6.53 10.05 10.58
N ILE A 98 5.60 9.11 10.36
CA ILE A 98 4.21 9.19 10.83
C ILE A 98 4.03 8.14 11.94
N THR A 99 3.65 8.58 13.13
CA THR A 99 3.28 7.69 14.24
C THR A 99 1.91 8.08 14.72
N THR A 100 0.97 7.15 14.66
CA THR A 100 -0.39 7.32 15.16
C THR A 100 -0.49 6.62 16.51
N VAL A 101 -0.96 7.32 17.55
CA VAL A 101 -1.25 6.74 18.86
C VAL A 101 -2.76 6.69 19.02
N THR A 102 -3.32 5.49 19.12
CA THR A 102 -4.73 5.31 19.49
C THR A 102 -4.83 5.35 21.01
N VAL A 103 -5.65 6.25 21.55
CA VAL A 103 -5.97 6.36 22.99
C VAL A 103 -7.32 5.74 23.31
#